data_AF-A0A968YUJ5-F1
#
_entry.id   AF-A0A968YUJ5-F1
#
_cell.length_a   1.000
_cell.length_b   1.000
_cell.length_c   1.000
_cell.angle_alpha   90.00
_cell.angle_beta   90.00
_cell.angle_gamma   90.00
#
_symmetry.space_group_name_H-M   'P 1'
#
loop_
_entity.id
_entity.type
_entity.pdbx_description
1 polymer ?
#
loop_
_entity_poly.entity_id
_entity_poly.type
_entity_poly.pdbx_seq_one_letter_code
_entity_poly.pdbx_strand_id
1 'polypeptide(L)'
;MAEDAAKFAEKIGVVAHNSTVNIHNQNIGISDNSGATPINWREVCQNKFQQQLDINRQRRRATEKAFELDIYVPLGLVERKQQPRRSEDISPEKGMLAYQLTEEVIKTTYEHEKFLTEVIGDGSNTKGNSTAIDALFEALVELFQNSSQSFDNIRWVARSLQIIAKGNPKAIKDLELLIDQFESDDIKFDAASILGEIDVGNSKAIHTLVRLIREYPNNYTPQNAANVLCEIAKGNSIAISALVELVMLIEEFRNEYTPWNIVKILCEIPNDDLITISALVILIQWFLSEEIFRLVMMILGEIATKGNSEVINALVQFLHDSQPENIRWQAVSALGKIDPDNPKVSDTTVELIQNLQSKDTREQVKYNLWTIDLNHPKIIDAVIKLVQNPRCTSIHGQVALASTKIDSGNPKAIKLLECLIQNSQQTHVIAVAGRVIERIDPGNLKVIETLGSLAQNSHQPEDVRLQAAESLEGINPGNPRVIETLRSLAQNSQDEEILLSAARRLMAIGAGDSTTIDTLKSLVLNSQDIATYQQAAGALKILREDWREEVIPDFKDYLSVKANKNDYKRYYCCYEIIWHWAQNMPYASFYQAWHHRRNK
;
A
#
# COMPACT_ATOMS: atom_id res chain seq x y z
N MET A 1 -2.74 35.15 -2.77
CA MET A 1 -2.66 34.05 -3.77
C MET A 1 -1.90 34.41 -5.05
N ALA A 2 -2.21 35.51 -5.77
CA ALA A 2 -1.39 35.91 -6.93
C ALA A 2 -0.14 36.72 -6.55
N GLU A 3 -0.18 37.45 -5.43
CA GLU A 3 0.95 38.28 -4.95
C GLU A 3 2.01 37.46 -4.19
N ASP A 4 1.61 36.33 -3.59
CA ASP A 4 2.52 35.42 -2.89
C ASP A 4 3.33 34.53 -3.84
N ALA A 5 2.80 34.27 -5.04
CA ALA A 5 3.52 33.53 -6.09
C ALA A 5 4.65 34.37 -6.71
N ALA A 6 4.47 35.69 -6.82
CA ALA A 6 5.50 36.60 -7.34
C ALA A 6 6.68 36.79 -6.36
N LYS A 7 6.39 36.88 -5.04
CA LYS A 7 7.44 36.91 -4.00
C LYS A 7 8.19 35.57 -3.87
N PHE A 8 7.56 34.45 -4.24
CA PHE A 8 8.23 33.14 -4.27
C PHE A 8 9.13 32.99 -5.51
N ALA A 9 8.74 33.54 -6.67
CA ALA A 9 9.56 33.48 -7.89
C ALA A 9 10.84 34.35 -7.81
N GLU A 10 10.79 35.50 -7.14
CA GLU A 10 11.97 36.39 -6.97
C GLU A 10 13.03 35.79 -6.03
N LYS A 11 12.63 34.89 -5.12
CA LYS A 11 13.53 34.28 -4.13
C LYS A 11 14.31 33.06 -4.65
N ILE A 12 13.97 32.53 -5.82
CA ILE A 12 14.54 31.26 -6.35
C ILE A 12 15.24 31.44 -7.71
N GLY A 13 15.19 32.63 -8.32
CA GLY A 13 16.11 32.98 -9.42
C GLY A 13 16.06 32.07 -10.65
N VAL A 14 14.86 31.65 -11.08
CA VAL A 14 14.66 30.91 -12.34
C VAL A 14 13.71 31.68 -13.23
N VAL A 15 14.23 32.29 -14.29
CA VAL A 15 13.43 32.86 -15.39
C VAL A 15 13.29 31.80 -16.47
N ALA A 16 12.08 31.28 -16.65
CA ALA A 16 11.76 30.35 -17.73
C ALA A 16 11.71 31.10 -19.08
N HIS A 17 12.54 30.67 -20.04
CA HIS A 17 12.46 31.09 -21.44
C HIS A 17 11.24 30.45 -22.11
N ASN A 18 10.25 31.26 -22.47
CA ASN A 18 9.25 30.86 -23.45
C ASN A 18 9.83 31.00 -24.86
N SER A 19 10.13 29.86 -25.47
CA SER A 19 10.46 29.76 -26.90
C SER A 19 9.18 29.89 -27.73
N THR A 20 8.90 31.09 -28.24
CA THR A 20 8.02 31.26 -29.40
C THR A 20 8.87 31.40 -30.65
N VAL A 21 8.87 30.34 -31.45
CA VAL A 21 9.30 30.36 -32.86
C VAL A 21 8.39 31.33 -33.60
N ASN A 22 8.96 32.37 -34.22
CA ASN A 22 8.25 33.16 -35.21
C ASN A 22 9.19 33.44 -36.39
N ILE A 23 8.83 32.83 -37.51
CA ILE A 23 9.46 32.98 -38.82
C ILE A 23 8.83 34.21 -39.47
N HIS A 24 9.62 35.24 -39.80
CA HIS A 24 9.26 36.21 -40.83
C HIS A 24 10.50 36.62 -41.63
N ASN A 25 10.44 36.31 -42.93
CA ASN A 25 11.35 36.72 -43.99
C ASN A 25 11.53 38.24 -44.05
N GLN A 26 12.75 38.72 -44.31
CA GLN A 26 12.96 39.83 -45.24
C GLN A 26 14.38 39.79 -45.85
N ASN A 27 14.40 39.68 -47.18
CA ASN A 27 15.54 39.85 -48.07
C ASN A 27 16.21 41.23 -47.89
N ILE A 28 17.52 41.25 -47.68
CA ILE A 28 18.45 42.31 -48.13
C ILE A 28 19.74 41.54 -48.46
N GLY A 29 20.09 41.29 -49.72
CA GLY A 29 20.56 42.29 -50.66
C GLY A 29 22.09 42.26 -50.66
N ILE A 30 22.68 41.60 -51.66
CA ILE A 30 24.13 41.60 -51.91
C ILE A 30 24.57 43.04 -52.14
N SER A 31 25.44 43.55 -51.29
CA SER A 31 26.32 44.67 -51.61
C SER A 31 27.70 44.39 -51.02
N ASP A 32 28.67 44.17 -51.90
CA ASP A 32 30.10 44.29 -51.60
C ASP A 32 30.39 45.69 -51.03
N ASN A 33 30.87 45.76 -49.79
CA ASN A 33 32.10 46.51 -49.45
C ASN A 33 32.48 46.46 -47.96
N SER A 34 33.74 46.09 -47.75
CA SER A 34 34.70 46.56 -46.72
C SER A 34 34.24 46.75 -45.27
N GLY A 35 34.65 45.81 -44.42
CA GLY A 35 34.78 46.04 -42.98
C GLY A 35 34.87 44.77 -42.14
N ALA A 36 35.81 43.86 -42.42
CA ALA A 36 36.08 42.74 -41.53
C ALA A 36 36.67 43.27 -40.21
N THR A 37 35.83 43.47 -39.20
CA THR A 37 36.29 43.63 -37.82
C THR A 37 36.97 42.33 -37.40
N PRO A 38 38.25 42.36 -36.99
CA PRO A 38 38.94 41.14 -36.61
C PRO A 38 38.26 40.55 -35.38
N ILE A 39 37.92 39.26 -35.42
CA ILE A 39 37.32 38.54 -34.29
C ILE A 39 38.25 38.72 -33.08
N ASN A 40 37.75 39.39 -32.05
CA ASN A 40 38.49 39.59 -30.81
C ASN A 40 38.48 38.30 -29.99
N TRP A 41 39.40 37.39 -30.32
CA TRP A 41 39.54 36.10 -29.65
C TRP A 41 39.72 36.22 -28.14
N ARG A 42 40.28 37.32 -27.64
CA ARG A 42 40.45 37.56 -26.20
C ARG A 42 39.09 37.72 -25.52
N GLU A 43 38.20 38.48 -26.12
CA GLU A 43 36.83 38.69 -25.65
C GLU A 43 35.98 37.42 -25.79
N VAL A 44 36.13 36.68 -26.89
CA VAL A 44 35.46 35.38 -27.08
C VAL A 44 35.89 34.37 -26.01
N CYS A 45 37.20 34.28 -25.73
CA CYS A 45 37.74 33.39 -24.70
C CYS A 45 37.36 33.82 -23.29
N GLN A 46 37.34 35.11 -22.98
CA GLN A 46 36.88 35.61 -21.68
C GLN A 46 35.39 35.35 -21.47
N ASN A 47 34.56 35.58 -22.49
CA ASN A 47 33.14 35.25 -22.42
C ASN A 47 32.90 33.75 -22.26
N LYS A 48 33.66 32.89 -22.95
CA LYS A 48 33.57 31.43 -22.78
C LYS A 48 34.04 30.95 -21.41
N PHE A 49 35.12 31.54 -20.87
CA PHE A 49 35.62 31.21 -19.54
C PHE A 49 34.63 31.64 -18.45
N GLN A 50 34.01 32.81 -18.60
CA GLN A 50 33.01 33.31 -17.66
C GLN A 50 31.73 32.45 -17.69
N GLN A 51 31.30 32.04 -18.88
CA GLN A 51 30.19 31.09 -19.07
C GLN A 51 30.48 29.74 -18.40
N GLN A 52 31.72 29.25 -18.46
CA GLN A 52 32.15 28.01 -17.80
C GLN A 52 32.18 28.15 -16.26
N LEU A 53 32.61 29.30 -15.74
CA LEU A 53 32.59 29.58 -14.30
C LEU A 53 31.16 29.66 -13.75
N ASP A 54 30.23 30.24 -14.51
CA ASP A 54 28.82 30.30 -14.12
C ASP A 54 28.15 28.92 -14.16
N ILE A 55 28.45 28.09 -15.16
CA ILE A 55 28.03 26.68 -15.20
C ILE A 55 28.56 25.92 -13.97
N ASN A 56 29.83 26.11 -13.60
CA ASN A 56 30.43 25.46 -12.44
C ASN A 56 29.85 25.95 -11.10
N ARG A 57 29.50 27.24 -10.99
CA ARG A 57 28.79 27.78 -9.82
C ARG A 57 27.36 27.24 -9.72
N GLN A 58 26.65 27.13 -10.84
CA GLN A 58 25.32 26.51 -10.89
C GLN A 58 25.38 25.03 -10.54
N ARG A 59 26.40 24.29 -11.02
CA ARG A 59 26.65 22.89 -10.63
C ARG A 59 26.91 22.75 -9.13
N ARG A 60 27.75 23.61 -8.53
CA ARG A 60 27.98 23.62 -7.06
C ARG A 60 26.72 23.91 -6.25
N ARG A 61 25.89 24.86 -6.70
CA ARG A 61 24.59 25.16 -6.06
C ARG A 61 23.57 24.03 -6.23
N ALA A 62 23.69 23.23 -7.29
CA ALA A 62 22.88 22.04 -7.51
C ALA A 62 23.33 20.85 -6.66
N THR A 63 24.64 20.64 -6.45
CA THR A 63 25.15 19.60 -5.54
C THR A 63 24.96 19.93 -4.05
N GLU A 64 24.86 21.20 -3.66
CA GLU A 64 24.45 21.62 -2.30
C GLU A 64 22.96 21.32 -1.99
N LYS A 65 22.14 21.04 -3.02
CA LYS A 65 20.75 20.57 -2.89
C LYS A 65 20.63 19.13 -3.40
N ALA A 66 21.26 18.21 -2.67
CA ALA A 66 21.09 16.75 -2.69
C ALA A 66 20.51 16.12 -3.98
N PHE A 67 21.39 15.67 -4.87
CA PHE A 67 21.23 14.43 -5.63
C PHE A 67 22.62 13.83 -5.86
N GLU A 68 22.80 12.58 -5.43
CA GLU A 68 23.95 11.74 -5.78
C GLU A 68 24.05 11.65 -7.31
N LEU A 69 25.18 12.07 -7.87
CA LEU A 69 25.54 11.69 -9.23
C LEU A 69 26.24 10.34 -9.14
N ASP A 70 25.58 9.28 -9.60
CA ASP A 70 26.17 7.97 -9.91
C ASP A 70 27.26 8.12 -11.00
N ILE A 71 28.41 8.68 -10.62
CA ILE A 71 29.61 8.65 -11.45
C ILE A 71 30.35 7.39 -11.09
N TYR A 72 30.14 6.35 -11.90
CA TYR A 72 30.87 5.11 -11.80
C TYR A 72 32.35 5.34 -12.17
N VAL A 73 33.22 5.41 -11.16
CA VAL A 73 34.67 5.41 -11.35
C VAL A 73 35.14 3.95 -11.19
N PRO A 74 35.67 3.29 -12.23
CA PRO A 74 36.19 1.94 -12.10
C PRO A 74 37.37 1.93 -11.13
N LEU A 75 37.22 1.25 -10.00
CA LEU A 75 38.25 1.08 -8.98
C LEU A 75 39.14 -0.11 -9.39
N GLY A 76 40.41 0.17 -9.68
CA GLY A 76 41.41 -0.84 -10.05
C GLY A 76 42.56 -0.92 -9.04
N LEU A 77 43.02 -2.13 -8.74
CA LEU A 77 44.19 -2.38 -7.90
C LEU A 77 45.48 -2.20 -8.72
N VAL A 78 46.34 -1.24 -8.33
CA VAL A 78 47.58 -0.90 -9.03
C VAL A 78 48.79 -1.40 -8.23
N GLU A 79 49.45 -2.46 -8.70
CA GLU A 79 50.74 -2.92 -8.17
C GLU A 79 51.89 -2.16 -8.85
N ARG A 80 52.61 -1.29 -8.12
CA ARG A 80 53.79 -0.59 -8.66
C ARG A 80 55.00 -1.53 -8.68
N LYS A 81 55.54 -1.87 -9.86
CA LYS A 81 56.92 -2.38 -9.97
C LYS A 81 57.91 -1.20 -10.02
N GLN A 82 59.02 -1.32 -9.29
CA GLN A 82 60.04 -0.27 -9.14
C GLN A 82 60.54 0.24 -10.50
N GLN A 83 60.52 1.57 -10.69
CA GLN A 83 61.14 2.23 -11.84
C GLN A 83 62.67 2.28 -11.67
N PRO A 84 63.48 1.97 -12.71
CA PRO A 84 64.92 2.18 -12.66
C PRO A 84 65.25 3.69 -12.73
N ARG A 85 66.29 4.13 -12.01
CA ARG A 85 66.77 5.52 -11.97
C ARG A 85 67.25 6.00 -13.35
N ARG A 86 66.90 7.24 -13.72
CA ARG A 86 67.13 7.86 -15.04
C ARG A 86 68.37 8.76 -15.05
N SER A 87 69.09 8.85 -16.18
CA SER A 87 70.27 9.70 -16.38
C SER A 87 69.92 11.15 -16.74
N GLU A 88 70.78 12.10 -16.35
CA GLU A 88 70.51 13.54 -16.21
C GLU A 88 70.52 14.42 -17.47
N ASP A 89 70.48 13.88 -18.70
CA ASP A 89 70.54 14.76 -19.89
C ASP A 89 69.54 14.34 -20.99
N ILE A 90 68.44 15.10 -21.11
CA ILE A 90 67.43 14.95 -22.17
C ILE A 90 67.12 16.33 -22.73
N SER A 91 67.21 16.49 -24.06
CA SER A 91 66.94 17.77 -24.74
C SER A 91 65.47 18.19 -24.67
N PRO A 92 65.15 19.51 -24.72
CA PRO A 92 63.80 20.04 -24.49
C PRO A 92 62.70 19.45 -25.39
N GLU A 93 63.05 19.06 -26.62
CA GLU A 93 62.11 18.50 -27.61
C GLU A 93 61.69 17.05 -27.30
N LYS A 94 62.42 16.33 -26.44
CA LYS A 94 62.08 14.95 -26.00
C LYS A 94 61.47 14.88 -24.60
N GLY A 95 61.30 16.00 -23.91
CA GLY A 95 60.77 16.04 -22.54
C GLY A 95 59.37 15.46 -22.39
N MET A 96 58.52 15.55 -23.42
CA MET A 96 57.14 15.05 -23.38
C MET A 96 57.06 13.51 -23.41
N LEU A 97 58.04 12.83 -24.03
CA LEU A 97 58.13 11.36 -24.04
C LEU A 97 58.56 10.77 -22.69
N ALA A 98 59.16 11.58 -21.81
CA ALA A 98 59.60 11.11 -20.48
C ALA A 98 58.44 10.93 -19.48
N TYR A 99 57.26 11.49 -19.78
CA TYR A 99 56.06 11.45 -18.93
C TYR A 99 54.92 10.60 -19.49
N GLN A 100 55.09 9.94 -20.64
CA GLN A 100 54.11 8.95 -21.11
C GLN A 100 54.16 7.72 -20.21
N LEU A 101 53.05 7.45 -19.50
CA LEU A 101 52.82 6.21 -18.76
C LEU A 101 52.65 5.06 -19.76
N THR A 102 53.45 4.00 -19.66
CA THR A 102 53.24 2.78 -20.44
C THR A 102 52.03 2.01 -19.90
N GLU A 103 51.18 1.56 -20.81
CA GLU A 103 49.77 1.19 -20.61
C GLU A 103 49.49 -0.16 -19.91
N GLU A 104 50.43 -0.72 -19.13
CA GLU A 104 50.25 -2.04 -18.51
C GLU A 104 50.42 -2.00 -16.99
N VAL A 105 49.42 -1.50 -16.25
CA VAL A 105 49.41 -1.54 -14.76
C VAL A 105 48.02 -1.79 -14.14
N ILE A 106 47.03 -2.31 -14.89
CA ILE A 106 45.73 -2.72 -14.30
C ILE A 106 45.62 -4.24 -14.42
N LYS A 107 45.76 -4.94 -13.28
CA LYS A 107 45.78 -6.42 -13.23
C LYS A 107 44.36 -7.01 -13.24
N THR A 108 43.41 -6.33 -12.63
CA THR A 108 41.98 -6.72 -12.59
C THR A 108 41.11 -5.51 -12.23
N THR A 109 39.92 -5.43 -12.81
CA THR A 109 38.92 -4.38 -12.55
C THR A 109 37.73 -5.00 -11.83
N TYR A 110 37.27 -4.40 -10.73
CA TYR A 110 36.14 -4.91 -9.94
C TYR A 110 34.89 -4.04 -10.12
N GLU A 111 33.70 -4.63 -10.03
CA GLU A 111 32.43 -3.91 -9.85
C GLU A 111 32.25 -3.47 -8.39
N HIS A 112 31.57 -2.35 -8.13
CA HIS A 112 31.54 -1.66 -6.82
C HIS A 112 31.16 -2.58 -5.64
N GLU A 113 30.04 -3.29 -5.76
CA GLU A 113 29.57 -4.28 -4.77
C GLU A 113 30.58 -5.41 -4.57
N LYS A 114 31.20 -5.87 -5.66
CA LYS A 114 32.16 -6.98 -5.68
C LYS A 114 33.50 -6.58 -5.05
N PHE A 115 33.91 -5.33 -5.18
CA PHE A 115 35.08 -4.76 -4.51
C PHE A 115 34.87 -4.69 -2.99
N LEU A 116 33.69 -4.22 -2.55
CA LEU A 116 33.35 -4.15 -1.13
C LEU A 116 33.31 -5.54 -0.48
N THR A 117 32.84 -6.57 -1.19
CA THR A 117 32.78 -7.94 -0.66
C THR A 117 34.11 -8.70 -0.76
N GLU A 118 34.80 -8.69 -1.91
CA GLU A 118 36.00 -9.53 -2.13
C GLU A 118 37.31 -8.89 -1.65
N VAL A 119 37.41 -7.55 -1.62
CA VAL A 119 38.66 -6.85 -1.26
C VAL A 119 38.62 -6.29 0.17
N ILE A 120 37.44 -5.87 0.64
CA ILE A 120 37.24 -5.29 1.97
C ILE A 120 36.54 -6.28 2.92
N GLY A 121 35.54 -7.02 2.42
CA GLY A 121 34.71 -7.94 3.20
C GLY A 121 35.38 -9.27 3.58
N ASP A 122 36.48 -9.65 2.92
CA ASP A 122 37.22 -10.85 3.29
C ASP A 122 38.04 -10.58 4.57
N GLY A 123 37.53 -11.04 5.71
CA GLY A 123 38.09 -10.85 7.07
C GLY A 123 39.49 -11.44 7.30
N SER A 124 40.20 -11.84 6.24
CA SER A 124 41.57 -12.33 6.25
C SER A 124 42.62 -11.20 6.35
N ASN A 125 42.25 -9.95 6.05
CA ASN A 125 43.17 -8.80 6.09
C ASN A 125 43.06 -7.99 7.40
N THR A 126 43.48 -8.61 8.51
CA THR A 126 43.27 -8.16 9.90
C THR A 126 43.86 -6.79 10.28
N LYS A 127 44.86 -6.28 9.56
CA LYS A 127 45.50 -4.97 9.87
C LYS A 127 44.81 -3.76 9.24
N GLY A 128 44.28 -3.90 8.02
CA GLY A 128 43.56 -2.81 7.34
C GLY A 128 42.23 -2.51 8.03
N ASN A 129 41.47 -3.56 8.35
CA ASN A 129 40.16 -3.44 8.98
C ASN A 129 40.26 -2.94 10.43
N SER A 130 41.29 -3.31 11.20
CA SER A 130 41.45 -2.77 12.57
C SER A 130 41.69 -1.25 12.57
N THR A 131 42.48 -0.75 11.63
CA THR A 131 42.83 0.68 11.57
C THR A 131 41.66 1.53 11.07
N ALA A 132 40.85 0.99 10.14
CA ALA A 132 39.63 1.62 9.68
C ALA A 132 38.53 1.62 10.75
N ILE A 133 38.38 0.52 11.50
CA ILE A 133 37.48 0.44 12.66
C ILE A 133 37.92 1.48 13.71
N ASP A 134 39.20 1.54 14.04
CA ASP A 134 39.73 2.51 15.01
C ASP A 134 39.46 3.96 14.60
N ALA A 135 39.66 4.30 13.32
CA ALA A 135 39.35 5.63 12.80
C ALA A 135 37.85 5.97 12.81
N LEU A 136 36.98 4.99 12.50
CA LEU A 136 35.53 5.18 12.60
C LEU A 136 35.06 5.31 14.05
N PHE A 137 35.70 4.59 14.98
CA PHE A 137 35.43 4.73 16.42
C PHE A 137 35.87 6.08 16.97
N GLU A 138 37.06 6.55 16.60
CA GLU A 138 37.52 7.89 16.96
C GLU A 138 36.58 8.97 16.42
N ALA A 139 36.14 8.82 15.15
CA ALA A 139 35.13 9.71 14.57
C ALA A 139 33.78 9.62 15.32
N LEU A 140 33.33 8.43 15.71
CA LEU A 140 32.10 8.26 16.49
C LEU A 140 32.19 8.95 17.85
N VAL A 141 33.30 8.79 18.57
CA VAL A 141 33.56 9.46 19.86
C VAL A 141 33.55 10.97 19.69
N GLU A 142 34.21 11.50 18.66
CA GLU A 142 34.25 12.93 18.37
C GLU A 142 32.85 13.48 18.02
N LEU A 143 32.04 12.71 17.28
CA LEU A 143 30.65 13.06 16.97
C LEU A 143 29.79 13.11 18.23
N PHE A 144 29.94 12.14 19.14
CA PHE A 144 29.20 12.13 20.41
C PHE A 144 29.61 13.24 21.37
N GLN A 145 30.86 13.68 21.34
CA GLN A 145 31.34 14.79 22.17
C GLN A 145 30.92 16.17 21.63
N ASN A 146 30.63 16.28 20.33
CA ASN A 146 30.24 17.53 19.68
C ASN A 146 28.73 17.57 19.40
N SER A 147 27.95 18.07 20.37
CA SER A 147 26.47 18.13 20.36
C SER A 147 25.81 18.99 19.26
N SER A 148 26.58 19.44 18.26
CA SER A 148 26.13 20.28 17.14
C SER A 148 26.12 19.57 15.78
N GLN A 149 26.53 18.29 15.72
CA GLN A 149 26.57 17.52 14.47
C GLN A 149 25.27 16.73 14.24
N SER A 150 24.89 16.58 12.95
CA SER A 150 23.61 16.01 12.50
C SER A 150 23.47 14.52 12.87
N PHE A 151 22.25 14.11 13.23
CA PHE A 151 21.80 12.72 13.32
C PHE A 151 22.23 11.86 12.11
N ASP A 152 22.33 12.48 10.93
CA ASP A 152 22.78 11.81 9.70
C ASP A 152 24.23 11.33 9.76
N ASN A 153 25.11 12.03 10.48
CA ASN A 153 26.53 11.67 10.59
C ASN A 153 26.71 10.42 11.46
N ILE A 154 25.98 10.33 12.58
CA ILE A 154 26.00 9.14 13.46
C ILE A 154 25.46 7.93 12.70
N ARG A 155 24.37 8.10 11.95
CA ARG A 155 23.80 7.02 11.12
C ARG A 155 24.73 6.55 10.01
N TRP A 156 25.54 7.45 9.45
CA TRP A 156 26.55 7.11 8.44
C TRP A 156 27.71 6.29 9.05
N VAL A 157 28.20 6.69 10.23
CA VAL A 157 29.23 5.92 10.95
C VAL A 157 28.69 4.56 11.38
N ALA A 158 27.44 4.50 11.87
CA ALA A 158 26.74 3.27 12.23
C ALA A 158 26.70 2.26 11.06
N ARG A 159 26.23 2.69 9.88
CA ARG A 159 26.20 1.86 8.67
C ARG A 159 27.59 1.38 8.25
N SER A 160 28.58 2.25 8.37
CA SER A 160 29.96 1.90 8.03
C SER A 160 30.50 0.83 8.98
N LEU A 161 30.25 0.96 10.29
CA LEU A 161 30.60 -0.04 11.30
C LEU A 161 29.82 -1.35 11.11
N GLN A 162 28.55 -1.31 10.71
CA GLN A 162 27.77 -2.51 10.41
C GLN A 162 28.41 -3.35 9.28
N ILE A 163 28.97 -2.69 8.27
CA ILE A 163 29.61 -3.37 7.13
C ILE A 163 30.97 -3.96 7.51
N ILE A 164 31.80 -3.22 8.25
CA ILE A 164 33.21 -3.60 8.46
C ILE A 164 33.51 -4.23 9.84
N ALA A 165 32.62 -4.05 10.81
CA ALA A 165 32.85 -4.41 12.22
C ALA A 165 31.83 -5.42 12.77
N LYS A 166 31.01 -6.05 11.92
CA LYS A 166 30.05 -7.09 12.33
C LYS A 166 30.76 -8.23 13.07
N GLY A 167 30.35 -8.50 14.31
CA GLY A 167 30.95 -9.51 15.18
C GLY A 167 32.39 -9.22 15.63
N ASN A 168 32.91 -8.01 15.43
CA ASN A 168 34.28 -7.67 15.81
C ASN A 168 34.39 -7.43 17.32
N PRO A 169 35.20 -8.21 18.07
CA PRO A 169 35.23 -8.15 19.53
C PRO A 169 35.82 -6.85 20.08
N LYS A 170 36.67 -6.16 19.33
CA LYS A 170 37.22 -4.86 19.73
C LYS A 170 36.14 -3.78 19.62
N ALA A 171 35.46 -3.72 18.47
CA ALA A 171 34.35 -2.79 18.25
C ALA A 171 33.22 -2.98 19.28
N ILE A 172 32.85 -4.23 19.57
CA ILE A 172 31.87 -4.57 20.60
C ILE A 172 32.28 -3.99 21.94
N LYS A 173 33.52 -4.27 22.40
CA LYS A 173 34.01 -3.79 23.68
C LYS A 173 34.10 -2.26 23.77
N ASP A 174 34.50 -1.61 22.68
CA ASP A 174 34.62 -0.16 22.63
C ASP A 174 33.23 0.52 22.68
N LEU A 175 32.21 -0.03 21.99
CA LEU A 175 30.82 0.43 22.11
C LEU A 175 30.24 0.15 23.50
N GLU A 176 30.53 -1.01 24.09
CA GLU A 176 30.12 -1.31 25.46
C GLU A 176 30.71 -0.30 26.45
N LEU A 177 31.95 0.14 26.24
CA LEU A 177 32.60 1.15 27.05
C LEU A 177 31.95 2.53 26.84
N LEU A 178 31.61 2.89 25.61
CA LEU A 178 30.89 4.13 25.31
C LEU A 178 29.55 4.23 26.03
N ILE A 179 28.80 3.12 26.08
CA ILE A 179 27.53 3.05 26.83
C ILE A 179 27.73 3.37 28.33
N ASP A 180 28.85 2.94 28.92
CA ASP A 180 29.13 3.17 30.35
C ASP A 180 29.67 4.58 30.63
N GLN A 181 30.43 5.15 29.69
CA GLN A 181 31.17 6.39 29.92
C GLN A 181 30.32 7.66 29.81
N PHE A 182 29.33 7.67 28.92
CA PHE A 182 28.54 8.86 28.65
C PHE A 182 27.30 8.88 29.53
N GLU A 183 26.94 10.04 30.10
CA GLU A 183 25.71 10.18 30.88
C GLU A 183 24.47 10.41 29.99
N SER A 184 24.65 11.01 28.82
CA SER A 184 23.57 11.36 27.89
C SER A 184 22.84 10.12 27.37
N ASP A 185 21.52 10.08 27.56
CA ASP A 185 20.67 8.98 27.11
C ASP A 185 20.56 8.89 25.58
N ASP A 186 20.73 10.01 24.85
CA ASP A 186 20.79 10.00 23.37
C ASP A 186 22.06 9.30 22.87
N ILE A 187 23.20 9.57 23.52
CA ILE A 187 24.48 8.92 23.18
C ILE A 187 24.43 7.44 23.53
N LYS A 188 23.84 7.08 24.69
CA LYS A 188 23.63 5.68 25.07
C LYS A 188 22.71 4.96 24.09
N PHE A 189 21.65 5.63 23.61
CA PHE A 189 20.77 5.09 22.58
C PHE A 189 21.54 4.79 21.30
N ASP A 190 22.28 5.76 20.77
CA ASP A 190 23.02 5.60 19.52
C ASP A 190 24.09 4.50 19.64
N ALA A 191 24.86 4.49 20.74
CA ALA A 191 25.85 3.45 20.99
C ALA A 191 25.22 2.05 21.14
N ALA A 192 24.09 1.94 21.86
CA ALA A 192 23.37 0.66 21.99
C ALA A 192 22.74 0.20 20.67
N SER A 193 22.27 1.13 19.82
CA SER A 193 21.75 0.82 18.49
C SER A 193 22.83 0.24 17.60
N ILE A 194 23.97 0.91 17.51
CA ILE A 194 25.11 0.43 16.71
C ILE A 194 25.58 -0.93 17.24
N LEU A 195 25.67 -1.09 18.57
CA LEU A 195 26.09 -2.33 19.20
C LEU A 195 25.16 -3.50 18.85
N GLY A 196 23.85 -3.26 18.89
CA GLY A 196 22.86 -4.27 18.50
C GLY A 196 22.90 -4.67 17.02
N GLU A 197 23.26 -3.74 16.12
CA GLU A 197 23.41 -4.02 14.69
C GLU A 197 24.68 -4.82 14.37
N ILE A 198 25.80 -4.57 15.09
CA ILE A 198 27.06 -5.28 14.87
C ILE A 198 27.13 -6.63 15.59
N ASP A 199 26.45 -6.77 16.73
CA ASP A 199 26.41 -7.95 17.59
C ASP A 199 24.96 -8.25 17.98
N VAL A 200 24.23 -8.84 17.03
CA VAL A 200 22.80 -9.18 17.17
C VAL A 200 22.63 -10.07 18.39
N GLY A 201 22.05 -9.51 19.46
CA GLY A 201 21.88 -10.21 20.72
C GLY A 201 22.77 -9.78 21.87
N ASN A 202 23.60 -8.76 21.69
CA ASN A 202 24.41 -8.21 22.76
C ASN A 202 23.51 -7.81 23.95
N SER A 203 23.71 -8.46 25.09
CA SER A 203 22.85 -8.24 26.26
C SER A 203 22.95 -6.80 26.76
N LYS A 204 24.11 -6.14 26.65
CA LYS A 204 24.29 -4.77 27.12
C LYS A 204 23.53 -3.77 26.25
N ALA A 205 23.57 -3.94 24.93
CA ALA A 205 22.73 -3.16 24.01
C ALA A 205 21.25 -3.31 24.37
N ILE A 206 20.77 -4.56 24.50
CA ILE A 206 19.36 -4.85 24.80
C ILE A 206 18.94 -4.25 26.14
N HIS A 207 19.71 -4.47 27.22
CA HIS A 207 19.39 -3.92 28.55
C HIS A 207 19.38 -2.39 28.54
N THR A 208 20.29 -1.77 27.81
CA THR A 208 20.36 -0.31 27.69
C THR A 208 19.12 0.23 26.98
N LEU A 209 18.73 -0.37 25.85
CA LEU A 209 17.54 0.02 25.11
C LEU A 209 16.26 -0.19 25.94
N VAL A 210 16.14 -1.31 26.67
CA VAL A 210 15.01 -1.57 27.59
C VAL A 210 14.95 -0.54 28.72
N ARG A 211 16.10 -0.20 29.34
CA ARG A 211 16.19 0.84 30.38
C ARG A 211 15.71 2.19 29.85
N LEU A 212 16.18 2.59 28.67
CA LEU A 212 15.80 3.85 28.02
C LEU A 212 14.30 3.93 27.76
N ILE A 213 13.69 2.80 27.38
CA ILE A 213 12.24 2.71 27.16
C ILE A 213 11.46 2.85 28.49
N ARG A 214 11.96 2.27 29.58
CA ARG A 214 11.34 2.32 30.92
C ARG A 214 11.42 3.71 31.57
N GLU A 215 12.58 4.35 31.51
CA GLU A 215 12.83 5.58 32.28
C GLU A 215 12.20 6.83 31.63
N TYR A 216 11.95 6.82 30.31
CA TYR A 216 11.50 7.99 29.56
C TYR A 216 10.33 7.72 28.60
N PRO A 217 9.21 7.13 29.05
CA PRO A 217 8.16 6.60 28.16
C PRO A 217 7.49 7.63 27.22
N ASN A 218 7.62 8.92 27.48
CA ASN A 218 6.98 10.00 26.72
C ASN A 218 7.94 10.76 25.77
N ASN A 219 9.20 10.33 25.64
CA ASN A 219 10.17 10.97 24.73
C ASN A 219 10.16 10.32 23.34
N TYR A 220 10.96 10.86 22.41
CA TYR A 220 11.17 10.27 21.08
C TYR A 220 12.07 9.01 21.15
N THR A 221 12.99 8.97 22.11
CA THR A 221 14.01 7.93 22.30
C THR A 221 13.46 6.51 22.51
N PRO A 222 12.37 6.27 23.28
CA PRO A 222 11.75 4.95 23.41
C PRO A 222 11.23 4.34 22.11
N GLN A 223 10.71 5.14 21.18
CA GLN A 223 10.19 4.62 19.91
C GLN A 223 11.33 4.08 19.05
N ASN A 224 12.42 4.83 18.95
CA ASN A 224 13.60 4.38 18.22
C ASN A 224 14.25 3.19 18.93
N ALA A 225 14.32 3.20 20.27
CA ALA A 225 14.83 2.07 21.04
C ALA A 225 13.97 0.81 20.85
N ALA A 226 12.65 0.93 20.82
CA ALA A 226 11.76 -0.17 20.51
C ALA A 226 11.96 -0.67 19.08
N ASN A 227 12.06 0.23 18.08
CA ASN A 227 12.32 -0.14 16.70
C ASN A 227 13.66 -0.88 16.52
N VAL A 228 14.70 -0.39 17.18
CA VAL A 228 16.04 -1.01 17.18
C VAL A 228 16.00 -2.38 17.88
N LEU A 229 15.37 -2.48 19.05
CA LEU A 229 15.13 -3.78 19.72
C LEU A 229 14.39 -4.75 18.80
N CYS A 230 13.44 -4.24 18.03
CA CYS A 230 12.67 -5.02 17.09
C CYS A 230 13.51 -5.54 15.91
N GLU A 231 14.48 -4.76 15.41
CA GLU A 231 15.44 -5.23 14.41
C GLU A 231 16.40 -6.29 14.97
N ILE A 232 16.83 -6.13 16.23
CA ILE A 232 17.73 -7.06 16.93
C ILE A 232 17.01 -8.37 17.32
N ALA A 233 15.70 -8.32 17.56
CA ALA A 233 14.93 -9.46 18.04
C ALA A 233 14.82 -10.64 17.07
N LYS A 234 15.07 -10.43 15.77
CA LYS A 234 15.02 -11.51 14.77
C LYS A 234 16.07 -12.57 15.06
N GLY A 235 15.63 -13.68 15.67
CA GLY A 235 16.49 -14.81 16.06
C GLY A 235 17.23 -14.63 17.39
N ASN A 236 16.86 -13.63 18.21
CA ASN A 236 17.49 -13.42 19.52
C ASN A 236 16.50 -13.48 20.69
N SER A 237 16.64 -14.50 21.52
CA SER A 237 15.77 -14.77 22.66
C SER A 237 15.78 -13.70 23.75
N ILE A 238 16.90 -13.01 23.96
CA ILE A 238 17.04 -11.96 24.98
C ILE A 238 16.27 -10.72 24.55
N ALA A 239 16.40 -10.33 23.27
CA ALA A 239 15.67 -9.23 22.69
C ALA A 239 14.16 -9.53 22.61
N ILE A 240 13.77 -10.77 22.34
CA ILE A 240 12.37 -11.22 22.41
C ILE A 240 11.82 -11.10 23.84
N SER A 241 12.55 -11.61 24.85
CA SER A 241 12.15 -11.48 26.25
C SER A 241 11.99 -10.02 26.66
N ALA A 242 12.91 -9.16 26.22
CA ALA A 242 12.82 -7.73 26.41
C ALA A 242 11.57 -7.13 25.75
N LEU A 243 11.23 -7.50 24.51
CA LEU A 243 10.01 -7.05 23.84
C LEU A 243 8.75 -7.50 24.59
N VAL A 244 8.71 -8.74 25.11
CA VAL A 244 7.59 -9.23 25.90
C VAL A 244 7.47 -8.50 27.24
N GLU A 245 8.59 -8.18 27.89
CA GLU A 245 8.58 -7.31 29.09
C GLU A 245 8.08 -5.90 28.77
N LEU A 246 8.36 -5.37 27.58
CA LEU A 246 7.84 -4.07 27.15
C LEU A 246 6.33 -4.10 26.88
N VAL A 247 5.78 -5.24 26.43
CA VAL A 247 4.32 -5.43 26.30
C VAL A 247 3.62 -5.19 27.65
N MET A 248 4.23 -5.61 28.76
CA MET A 248 3.69 -5.41 30.11
C MET A 248 3.68 -3.94 30.57
N LEU A 249 4.53 -3.11 29.97
CA LEU A 249 4.68 -1.70 30.36
C LEU A 249 3.82 -0.77 29.49
N ILE A 250 3.10 -1.31 28.48
CA ILE A 250 2.28 -0.55 27.52
C ILE A 250 1.32 0.44 28.20
N GLU A 251 0.73 0.08 29.35
CA GLU A 251 -0.19 0.96 30.10
C GLU A 251 0.45 2.28 30.57
N GLU A 252 1.78 2.33 30.73
CA GLU A 252 2.51 3.55 31.11
C GLU A 252 2.83 4.44 29.91
N PHE A 253 2.74 3.91 28.68
CA PHE A 253 2.97 4.66 27.45
C PHE A 253 1.66 5.31 26.99
N ARG A 254 1.54 6.63 27.14
CA ARG A 254 0.41 7.42 26.60
C ARG A 254 0.40 7.54 25.07
N ASN A 255 1.19 6.74 24.37
CA ASN A 255 1.47 6.89 22.95
C ASN A 255 0.94 5.69 22.18
N GLU A 256 -0.04 5.94 21.31
CA GLU A 256 -0.76 4.92 20.54
C GLU A 256 0.14 4.08 19.60
N TYR A 257 1.35 4.54 19.26
CA TYR A 257 2.18 3.91 18.23
C TYR A 257 3.11 2.79 18.74
N THR A 258 3.58 2.85 19.99
CA THR A 258 4.55 1.88 20.53
C THR A 258 4.00 0.44 20.61
N PRO A 259 2.75 0.21 21.05
CA PRO A 259 2.17 -1.13 21.13
C PRO A 259 2.07 -1.85 19.78
N TRP A 260 1.66 -1.14 18.71
CA TRP A 260 1.48 -1.73 17.38
C TRP A 260 2.80 -2.10 16.71
N ASN A 261 3.88 -1.35 16.96
CA ASN A 261 5.21 -1.71 16.46
C ASN A 261 5.69 -3.02 17.10
N ILE A 262 5.57 -3.14 18.42
CA ILE A 262 5.95 -4.36 19.16
C ILE A 262 5.17 -5.55 18.61
N VAL A 263 3.86 -5.42 18.45
CA VAL A 263 2.98 -6.45 17.89
C VAL A 263 3.40 -6.86 16.49
N LYS A 264 3.61 -5.90 15.59
CA LYS A 264 4.01 -6.18 14.21
C LYS A 264 5.28 -7.01 14.17
N ILE A 265 6.28 -6.66 14.96
CA ILE A 265 7.55 -7.37 14.99
C ILE A 265 7.45 -8.72 15.69
N LEU A 266 6.72 -8.84 16.80
CA LEU A 266 6.48 -10.13 17.42
C LEU A 266 5.78 -11.09 16.45
N CYS A 267 4.89 -10.60 15.59
CA CYS A 267 4.29 -11.37 14.49
C CYS A 267 5.25 -11.66 13.31
N GLU A 268 6.39 -10.98 13.21
CA GLU A 268 7.44 -11.25 12.21
C GLU A 268 8.48 -12.28 12.69
N ILE A 269 8.42 -12.70 13.97
CA ILE A 269 9.28 -13.76 14.53
C ILE A 269 8.90 -15.10 13.87
N PRO A 270 9.85 -16.02 13.64
CA PRO A 270 9.53 -17.36 13.16
C PRO A 270 8.45 -18.03 14.00
N ASN A 271 7.47 -18.66 13.32
CA ASN A 271 6.38 -19.36 13.98
C ASN A 271 6.90 -20.41 14.97
N ASP A 272 6.19 -20.59 16.07
CA ASP A 272 6.55 -21.46 17.20
C ASP A 272 7.91 -21.19 17.86
N ASP A 273 8.38 -19.95 17.85
CA ASP A 273 9.49 -19.59 18.75
C ASP A 273 9.07 -19.83 20.21
N LEU A 274 9.63 -20.89 20.81
CA LEU A 274 9.29 -21.38 22.14
C LEU A 274 9.42 -20.29 23.20
N ILE A 275 10.40 -19.41 23.06
CA ILE A 275 10.70 -18.37 24.05
C ILE A 275 9.64 -17.27 23.98
N THR A 276 9.28 -16.83 22.77
CA THR A 276 8.19 -15.88 22.53
C THR A 276 6.86 -16.45 23.03
N ILE A 277 6.53 -17.69 22.67
CA ILE A 277 5.28 -18.33 23.05
C ILE A 277 5.17 -18.50 24.56
N SER A 278 6.18 -19.09 25.22
CA SER A 278 6.13 -19.29 26.67
C SER A 278 6.04 -17.97 27.42
N ALA A 279 6.75 -16.93 26.97
CA ALA A 279 6.67 -15.61 27.57
C ALA A 279 5.26 -15.00 27.42
N LEU A 280 4.66 -15.05 26.23
CA LEU A 280 3.29 -14.56 25.99
C LEU A 280 2.23 -15.39 26.74
N VAL A 281 2.42 -16.71 26.85
CA VAL A 281 1.54 -17.61 27.63
C VAL A 281 1.56 -17.25 29.12
N ILE A 282 2.75 -16.95 29.67
CA ILE A 282 2.86 -16.44 31.04
C ILE A 282 2.06 -15.15 31.18
N LEU A 283 2.13 -14.23 30.20
CA LEU A 283 1.39 -12.97 30.26
C LEU A 283 -0.14 -13.16 30.36
N ILE A 284 -0.70 -14.21 29.76
CA ILE A 284 -2.14 -14.54 29.88
C ILE A 284 -2.57 -14.70 31.35
N GLN A 285 -1.67 -15.22 32.21
CA GLN A 285 -1.97 -15.48 33.63
C GLN A 285 -1.96 -14.21 34.50
N TRP A 286 -1.44 -13.11 33.99
CA TRP A 286 -1.44 -11.82 34.68
C TRP A 286 -2.68 -11.03 34.29
N PHE A 287 -3.31 -10.33 35.24
CA PHE A 287 -4.53 -9.55 34.96
C PHE A 287 -4.14 -8.22 34.30
N LEU A 288 -4.00 -8.26 32.98
CA LEU A 288 -3.59 -7.15 32.12
C LEU A 288 -4.80 -6.27 31.72
N SER A 289 -4.58 -5.01 31.32
CA SER A 289 -5.63 -4.23 30.65
C SER A 289 -6.19 -4.95 29.41
N GLU A 290 -7.42 -4.59 29.04
CA GLU A 290 -8.08 -5.07 27.84
C GLU A 290 -7.23 -4.89 26.57
N GLU A 291 -6.47 -3.79 26.49
CA GLU A 291 -5.63 -3.49 25.34
C GLU A 291 -4.43 -4.43 25.26
N ILE A 292 -3.67 -4.60 26.35
CA ILE A 292 -2.54 -5.54 26.38
C ILE A 292 -3.02 -6.96 26.12
N PHE A 293 -4.14 -7.35 26.75
CA PHE A 293 -4.72 -8.68 26.55
C PHE A 293 -5.07 -8.93 25.07
N ARG A 294 -5.69 -7.94 24.40
CA ARG A 294 -5.99 -8.01 22.97
C ARG A 294 -4.74 -8.23 22.12
N LEU A 295 -3.66 -7.54 22.43
CA LEU A 295 -2.40 -7.66 21.71
C LEU A 295 -1.79 -9.05 21.90
N VAL A 296 -1.72 -9.55 23.14
CA VAL A 296 -1.20 -10.88 23.46
C VAL A 296 -1.98 -11.97 22.73
N MET A 297 -3.32 -11.91 22.74
CA MET A 297 -4.16 -12.88 22.02
C MET A 297 -3.94 -12.82 20.51
N MET A 298 -3.82 -11.61 19.95
CA MET A 298 -3.61 -11.42 18.52
C MET A 298 -2.26 -12.00 18.10
N ILE A 299 -1.18 -11.70 18.83
CA ILE A 299 0.16 -12.22 18.54
C ILE A 299 0.17 -13.74 18.64
N LEU A 300 -0.33 -14.31 19.73
CA LEU A 300 -0.39 -15.77 19.93
C LEU A 300 -1.14 -16.48 18.80
N GLY A 301 -2.26 -15.92 18.35
CA GLY A 301 -3.03 -16.48 17.24
C GLY A 301 -2.35 -16.40 15.87
N GLU A 302 -1.32 -15.55 15.70
CA GLU A 302 -0.54 -15.43 14.45
C GLU A 302 0.75 -16.26 14.49
N ILE A 303 1.47 -16.28 15.62
CA ILE A 303 2.79 -16.94 15.71
C ILE A 303 2.71 -18.44 16.05
N ALA A 304 1.66 -18.88 16.76
CA ALA A 304 1.52 -20.27 17.15
C ALA A 304 1.01 -21.09 15.96
N THR A 305 1.72 -22.15 15.60
CA THR A 305 1.28 -23.00 14.50
C THR A 305 0.04 -23.81 14.87
N LYS A 306 -0.65 -24.30 13.84
CA LYS A 306 -1.85 -25.10 13.99
C LYS A 306 -1.57 -26.31 14.89
N GLY A 307 -2.30 -26.43 15.99
CA GLY A 307 -2.16 -27.53 16.95
C GLY A 307 -1.12 -27.33 18.05
N ASN A 308 -0.56 -26.13 18.25
CA ASN A 308 0.37 -25.85 19.34
C ASN A 308 -0.27 -26.09 20.72
N SER A 309 0.07 -27.22 21.36
CA SER A 309 -0.58 -27.68 22.59
C SER A 309 -0.37 -26.78 23.81
N GLU A 310 0.76 -26.05 23.89
CA GLU A 310 1.06 -25.15 25.00
C GLU A 310 0.08 -23.97 24.99
N VAL A 311 -0.05 -23.32 23.83
CA VAL A 311 -0.96 -22.19 23.65
C VAL A 311 -2.42 -22.64 23.77
N ILE A 312 -2.77 -23.79 23.18
CA ILE A 312 -4.13 -24.35 23.30
C ILE A 312 -4.49 -24.59 24.76
N ASN A 313 -3.63 -25.24 25.54
CA ASN A 313 -3.91 -25.52 26.96
C ASN A 313 -4.06 -24.22 27.77
N ALA A 314 -3.18 -23.23 27.54
CA ALA A 314 -3.25 -21.95 28.20
C ALA A 314 -4.55 -21.18 27.89
N LEU A 315 -4.94 -21.11 26.61
CA LEU A 315 -6.18 -20.46 26.18
C LEU A 315 -7.43 -21.19 26.69
N VAL A 316 -7.44 -22.52 26.65
CA VAL A 316 -8.55 -23.33 27.16
C VAL A 316 -8.72 -23.14 28.67
N GLN A 317 -7.61 -23.15 29.42
CA GLN A 317 -7.63 -22.87 30.86
C GLN A 317 -8.12 -21.45 31.15
N PHE A 318 -7.61 -20.46 30.41
CA PHE A 318 -8.04 -19.07 30.57
C PHE A 318 -9.54 -18.87 30.29
N LEU A 319 -10.09 -19.57 29.31
CA LEU A 319 -11.52 -19.57 29.00
C LEU A 319 -12.40 -20.28 30.04
N HIS A 320 -11.80 -21.03 30.98
CA HIS A 320 -12.52 -21.61 32.12
C HIS A 320 -12.76 -20.58 33.24
N ASP A 321 -11.91 -19.55 33.32
CA ASP A 321 -12.04 -18.51 34.33
C ASP A 321 -13.16 -17.53 33.98
N SER A 322 -13.83 -16.94 34.97
CA SER A 322 -14.98 -16.03 34.80
C SER A 322 -14.55 -14.67 34.24
N GLN A 323 -14.12 -14.65 32.99
CA GLN A 323 -13.56 -13.48 32.32
C GLN A 323 -14.65 -12.60 31.68
N PRO A 324 -14.39 -11.28 31.56
CA PRO A 324 -15.21 -10.36 30.77
C PRO A 324 -15.48 -10.88 29.34
N GLU A 325 -16.65 -10.56 28.80
CA GLU A 325 -17.12 -11.09 27.51
C GLU A 325 -16.19 -10.74 26.33
N ASN A 326 -15.73 -9.50 26.27
CA ASN A 326 -14.76 -8.97 25.29
C ASN A 326 -13.43 -9.75 25.30
N ILE A 327 -12.92 -10.06 26.49
CA ILE A 327 -11.69 -10.82 26.69
C ILE A 327 -11.89 -12.27 26.22
N ARG A 328 -13.04 -12.87 26.52
CA ARG A 328 -13.38 -14.22 26.04
C ARG A 328 -13.48 -14.30 24.51
N TRP A 329 -14.05 -13.28 23.86
CA TRP A 329 -14.09 -13.21 22.39
C TRP A 329 -12.68 -13.24 21.76
N GLN A 330 -11.74 -12.51 22.34
CA GLN A 330 -10.36 -12.45 21.84
C GLN A 330 -9.63 -13.79 22.03
N ALA A 331 -9.77 -14.41 23.21
CA ALA A 331 -9.17 -15.71 23.49
C ALA A 331 -9.74 -16.83 22.60
N VAL A 332 -11.06 -16.85 22.37
CA VAL A 332 -11.69 -17.80 21.43
C VAL A 332 -11.24 -17.56 20.00
N SER A 333 -11.08 -16.29 19.57
CA SER A 333 -10.58 -15.97 18.24
C SER A 333 -9.14 -16.43 18.02
N ALA A 334 -8.27 -16.27 19.02
CA ALA A 334 -6.90 -16.77 18.96
C ALA A 334 -6.88 -18.30 18.91
N LEU A 335 -7.65 -18.96 19.79
CA LEU A 335 -7.75 -20.41 19.82
C LEU A 335 -8.31 -20.97 18.50
N GLY A 336 -9.29 -20.30 17.87
CA GLY A 336 -9.86 -20.70 16.60
C GLY A 336 -8.88 -20.63 15.41
N LYS A 337 -7.86 -19.76 15.46
CA LYS A 337 -6.78 -19.75 14.45
C LYS A 337 -5.84 -20.95 14.61
N ILE A 338 -5.56 -21.33 15.85
CA ILE A 338 -4.59 -22.37 16.21
C ILE A 338 -5.21 -23.78 16.13
N ASP A 339 -6.43 -23.94 16.61
CA ASP A 339 -7.17 -25.20 16.63
C ASP A 339 -8.67 -24.96 16.34
N PRO A 340 -9.05 -24.76 15.06
CA PRO A 340 -10.44 -24.51 14.66
C PRO A 340 -11.41 -25.61 15.09
N ASP A 341 -10.92 -26.85 15.18
CA ASP A 341 -11.70 -28.03 15.51
C ASP A 341 -11.84 -28.24 17.04
N ASN A 342 -11.23 -27.37 17.85
CA ASN A 342 -11.31 -27.45 19.30
C ASN A 342 -12.77 -27.26 19.77
N PRO A 343 -13.35 -28.22 20.52
CA PRO A 343 -14.73 -28.10 20.99
C PRO A 343 -14.98 -26.82 21.80
N LYS A 344 -13.98 -26.36 22.56
CA LYS A 344 -14.06 -25.16 23.41
C LYS A 344 -14.26 -23.89 22.59
N VAL A 345 -13.73 -23.82 21.36
CA VAL A 345 -13.99 -22.70 20.43
C VAL A 345 -15.47 -22.66 20.09
N SER A 346 -16.03 -23.77 19.65
CA SER A 346 -17.43 -23.84 19.24
C SER A 346 -18.39 -23.59 20.41
N ASP A 347 -18.15 -24.20 21.57
CA ASP A 347 -19.05 -24.13 22.72
C ASP A 347 -19.01 -22.72 23.35
N THR A 348 -17.81 -22.14 23.50
CA THR A 348 -17.67 -20.77 24.04
C THR A 348 -18.23 -19.72 23.07
N THR A 349 -18.01 -19.87 21.75
CA THR A 349 -18.60 -18.96 20.75
C THR A 349 -20.12 -18.99 20.82
N VAL A 350 -20.72 -20.17 20.94
CA VAL A 350 -22.18 -20.33 21.06
C VAL A 350 -22.70 -19.68 22.35
N GLU A 351 -22.01 -19.87 23.48
CA GLU A 351 -22.36 -19.19 24.74
C GLU A 351 -22.31 -17.66 24.60
N LEU A 352 -21.23 -17.13 24.02
CA LEU A 352 -21.06 -15.69 23.81
C LEU A 352 -22.18 -15.14 22.90
N ILE A 353 -22.48 -15.82 21.79
CA ILE A 353 -23.61 -15.47 20.89
C ILE A 353 -24.95 -15.45 21.64
N GLN A 354 -25.21 -16.43 22.53
CA GLN A 354 -26.44 -16.48 23.30
C GLN A 354 -26.56 -15.32 24.28
N ASN A 355 -25.46 -14.91 24.91
CA ASN A 355 -25.45 -13.74 25.80
C ASN A 355 -25.81 -12.45 25.06
N LEU A 356 -25.45 -12.33 23.78
CA LEU A 356 -25.84 -11.18 22.93
C LEU A 356 -27.35 -11.04 22.73
N GLN A 357 -28.12 -12.12 22.89
CA GLN A 357 -29.59 -12.05 22.81
C GLN A 357 -30.20 -11.31 24.02
N SER A 358 -29.45 -11.21 25.13
CA SER A 358 -29.95 -10.70 26.41
C SER A 358 -29.58 -9.25 26.73
N LYS A 359 -28.52 -8.72 26.12
CA LYS A 359 -27.98 -7.39 26.40
C LYS A 359 -28.05 -6.49 25.16
N ASP A 360 -28.33 -5.22 25.39
CA ASP A 360 -28.30 -4.16 24.37
C ASP A 360 -26.84 -3.77 24.02
N THR A 361 -25.94 -4.74 23.85
CA THR A 361 -24.52 -4.56 23.58
C THR A 361 -24.28 -4.29 22.09
N ARG A 362 -24.66 -3.09 21.64
CA ARG A 362 -24.62 -2.69 20.21
C ARG A 362 -23.23 -2.38 19.66
N GLU A 363 -22.22 -2.17 20.51
CA GLU A 363 -20.91 -1.66 20.06
C GLU A 363 -19.79 -2.72 20.04
N GLN A 364 -19.66 -3.57 21.07
CA GLN A 364 -18.57 -4.57 21.13
C GLN A 364 -18.78 -5.77 20.19
N VAL A 365 -20.04 -6.08 19.84
CA VAL A 365 -20.41 -7.20 18.95
C VAL A 365 -19.95 -6.98 17.51
N LYS A 366 -19.78 -5.72 17.10
CA LYS A 366 -19.53 -5.37 15.70
C LYS A 366 -18.21 -5.94 15.17
N TYR A 367 -17.17 -5.95 16.00
CA TYR A 367 -15.84 -6.43 15.59
C TYR A 367 -15.73 -7.95 15.71
N ASN A 368 -16.38 -8.54 16.71
CA ASN A 368 -16.22 -9.95 17.05
C ASN A 368 -16.99 -10.89 16.11
N LEU A 369 -18.17 -10.50 15.62
CA LEU A 369 -18.93 -11.37 14.71
C LEU A 369 -18.25 -11.58 13.34
N TRP A 370 -17.40 -10.65 12.90
CA TRP A 370 -16.67 -10.77 11.62
C TRP A 370 -15.52 -11.79 11.68
N THR A 371 -14.98 -12.05 12.88
CA THR A 371 -13.87 -13.00 13.09
C THR A 371 -14.35 -14.43 13.34
N ILE A 372 -15.66 -14.65 13.47
CA ILE A 372 -16.24 -15.97 13.69
C ILE A 372 -16.10 -16.84 12.45
N ASP A 373 -15.63 -18.07 12.65
CA ASP A 373 -15.71 -19.11 11.62
C ASP A 373 -17.14 -19.65 11.51
N LEU A 374 -17.82 -19.26 10.43
CA LEU A 374 -19.17 -19.70 10.10
C LEU A 374 -19.20 -21.06 9.36
N ASN A 375 -18.11 -21.82 9.33
CA ASN A 375 -18.13 -23.18 8.80
C ASN A 375 -18.56 -24.23 9.85
N HIS A 376 -18.48 -23.90 11.15
CA HIS A 376 -18.86 -24.84 12.21
C HIS A 376 -20.40 -24.92 12.43
N PRO A 377 -21.04 -26.11 12.28
CA PRO A 377 -22.50 -26.27 12.31
C PRO A 377 -23.21 -25.75 13.57
N LYS A 378 -22.60 -25.89 14.76
CA LYS A 378 -23.19 -25.39 16.01
C LYS A 378 -23.23 -23.86 16.05
N ILE A 379 -22.18 -23.22 15.52
CA ILE A 379 -22.05 -21.76 15.51
C ILE A 379 -23.09 -21.19 14.55
N ILE A 380 -23.23 -21.76 13.36
CA ILE A 380 -24.26 -21.35 12.39
C ILE A 380 -25.67 -21.43 13.01
N ASP A 381 -26.00 -22.51 13.73
CA ASP A 381 -27.31 -22.64 14.37
C ASP A 381 -27.57 -21.52 15.41
N ALA A 382 -26.53 -21.12 16.17
CA ALA A 382 -26.63 -20.03 17.13
C ALA A 382 -26.80 -18.67 16.43
N VAL A 383 -26.04 -18.43 15.35
CA VAL A 383 -26.13 -17.20 14.55
C VAL A 383 -27.49 -17.10 13.85
N ILE A 384 -28.07 -18.20 13.34
CA ILE A 384 -29.42 -18.22 12.78
C ILE A 384 -30.43 -17.71 13.81
N LYS A 385 -30.39 -18.24 15.05
CA LYS A 385 -31.29 -17.78 16.13
C LYS A 385 -31.10 -16.30 16.44
N LEU A 386 -29.87 -15.82 16.36
CA LEU A 386 -29.54 -14.41 16.57
C LEU A 386 -30.11 -13.51 15.46
N VAL A 387 -29.97 -13.92 14.19
CA VAL A 387 -30.53 -13.20 13.02
C VAL A 387 -32.06 -13.14 13.07
N GLN A 388 -32.71 -14.21 13.54
CA GLN A 388 -34.18 -14.28 13.69
C GLN A 388 -34.72 -13.39 14.82
N ASN A 389 -33.87 -12.91 15.72
CA ASN A 389 -34.30 -12.04 16.82
C ASN A 389 -34.53 -10.60 16.31
N PRO A 390 -35.76 -10.06 16.37
CA PRO A 390 -36.06 -8.71 15.87
C PRO A 390 -35.31 -7.59 16.62
N ARG A 391 -34.81 -7.86 17.84
CA ARG A 391 -34.00 -6.90 18.61
C ARG A 391 -32.55 -6.83 18.16
N CYS A 392 -32.11 -7.78 17.33
CA CYS A 392 -30.73 -7.93 16.88
C CYS A 392 -30.56 -7.56 15.39
N THR A 393 -31.41 -6.69 14.83
CA THR A 393 -31.28 -6.31 13.40
C THR A 393 -29.99 -5.55 13.09
N SER A 394 -29.38 -4.89 14.09
CA SER A 394 -28.15 -4.12 13.92
C SER A 394 -26.91 -4.97 13.60
N ILE A 395 -26.95 -6.28 13.86
CA ILE A 395 -25.81 -7.19 13.64
C ILE A 395 -25.83 -7.88 12.27
N HIS A 396 -26.93 -7.76 11.51
CA HIS A 396 -27.11 -8.47 10.25
C HIS A 396 -26.01 -8.11 9.24
N GLY A 397 -25.51 -6.87 9.25
CA GLY A 397 -24.36 -6.41 8.47
C GLY A 397 -23.11 -7.25 8.68
N GLN A 398 -22.74 -7.45 9.95
CA GLN A 398 -21.56 -8.20 10.34
C GLN A 398 -21.69 -9.68 10.01
N VAL A 399 -22.87 -10.25 10.24
CA VAL A 399 -23.13 -11.65 9.88
C VAL A 399 -23.06 -11.85 8.37
N ALA A 400 -23.59 -10.92 7.57
CA ALA A 400 -23.47 -10.98 6.12
C ALA A 400 -22.01 -10.89 5.65
N LEU A 401 -21.21 -9.99 6.24
CA LEU A 401 -19.78 -9.88 5.95
C LEU A 401 -19.01 -11.14 6.36
N ALA A 402 -19.27 -11.69 7.54
CA ALA A 402 -18.67 -12.96 7.98
C ALA A 402 -19.05 -14.10 7.03
N SER A 403 -20.29 -14.10 6.53
CA SER A 403 -20.79 -15.14 5.62
C SER A 403 -20.06 -15.15 4.27
N THR A 404 -19.35 -14.08 3.90
CA THR A 404 -18.54 -14.07 2.66
C THR A 404 -17.41 -15.11 2.68
N LYS A 405 -16.93 -15.49 3.87
CA LYS A 405 -15.84 -16.46 4.09
C LYS A 405 -16.30 -17.92 4.17
N ILE A 406 -17.60 -18.19 4.01
CA ILE A 406 -18.14 -19.55 4.10
C ILE A 406 -17.71 -20.40 2.90
N ASP A 407 -17.35 -21.65 3.17
CA ASP A 407 -17.00 -22.65 2.15
C ASP A 407 -18.22 -23.14 1.37
N SER A 408 -18.04 -23.41 0.07
CA SER A 408 -19.11 -23.95 -0.77
C SER A 408 -19.51 -25.35 -0.30
N GLY A 409 -20.83 -25.61 -0.19
CA GLY A 409 -21.37 -26.93 0.16
C GLY A 409 -21.88 -27.10 1.60
N ASN A 410 -21.85 -26.06 2.45
CA ASN A 410 -22.47 -26.13 3.77
C ASN A 410 -23.99 -25.80 3.72
N PRO A 411 -24.90 -26.79 3.87
CA PRO A 411 -26.34 -26.54 3.76
C PRO A 411 -26.89 -25.65 4.87
N LYS A 412 -26.23 -25.60 6.04
CA LYS A 412 -26.62 -24.69 7.11
C LYS A 412 -26.25 -23.24 6.80
N ALA A 413 -25.16 -23.02 6.06
CA ALA A 413 -24.80 -21.68 5.62
C ALA A 413 -25.84 -21.11 4.65
N ILE A 414 -26.34 -21.93 3.71
CA ILE A 414 -27.44 -21.54 2.82
C ILE A 414 -28.66 -21.11 3.66
N LYS A 415 -29.02 -21.90 4.68
CA LYS A 415 -30.11 -21.55 5.59
C LYS A 415 -29.87 -20.24 6.36
N LEU A 416 -28.63 -19.95 6.76
CA LEU A 416 -28.27 -18.68 7.40
C LEU A 416 -28.43 -17.50 6.43
N LEU A 417 -27.98 -17.65 5.19
CA LEU A 417 -28.08 -16.63 4.15
C LEU A 417 -29.55 -16.37 3.77
N GLU A 418 -30.36 -17.42 3.63
CA GLU A 418 -31.83 -17.30 3.48
C GLU A 418 -32.43 -16.53 4.65
N CYS A 419 -32.00 -16.84 5.88
CA CYS A 419 -32.48 -16.17 7.09
C CYS A 419 -32.10 -14.68 7.11
N LEU A 420 -30.91 -14.31 6.66
CA LEU A 420 -30.48 -12.92 6.53
C LEU A 420 -31.34 -12.15 5.52
N ILE A 421 -31.58 -12.74 4.33
CA ILE A 421 -32.43 -12.13 3.31
C ILE A 421 -33.85 -11.91 3.84
N GLN A 422 -34.39 -12.86 4.60
CA GLN A 422 -35.76 -12.80 5.11
C GLN A 422 -35.96 -11.84 6.30
N ASN A 423 -34.96 -11.69 7.17
CA ASN A 423 -35.11 -10.95 8.43
C ASN A 423 -34.45 -9.57 8.43
N SER A 424 -33.56 -9.29 7.47
CA SER A 424 -32.91 -8.00 7.36
C SER A 424 -33.76 -6.99 6.58
N GLN A 425 -33.73 -5.74 7.02
CA GLN A 425 -34.26 -4.59 6.28
C GLN A 425 -33.13 -3.78 5.60
N GLN A 426 -31.87 -4.19 5.80
CA GLN A 426 -30.71 -3.46 5.30
C GLN A 426 -30.33 -3.96 3.90
N THR A 427 -30.36 -3.05 2.92
CA THR A 427 -30.09 -3.32 1.50
C THR A 427 -28.78 -4.06 1.27
N HIS A 428 -27.68 -3.55 1.85
CA HIS A 428 -26.36 -4.13 1.69
C HIS A 428 -26.27 -5.56 2.24
N VAL A 429 -27.00 -5.88 3.33
CA VAL A 429 -27.04 -7.22 3.92
C VAL A 429 -27.65 -8.21 2.93
N ILE A 430 -28.80 -7.84 2.37
CA ILE A 430 -29.53 -8.68 1.42
C ILE A 430 -28.68 -8.93 0.18
N ALA A 431 -28.04 -7.88 -0.35
CA ALA A 431 -27.17 -7.99 -1.53
C ALA A 431 -25.93 -8.84 -1.27
N VAL A 432 -25.26 -8.65 -0.12
CA VAL A 432 -24.12 -9.50 0.27
C VAL A 432 -24.56 -10.95 0.40
N ALA A 433 -25.69 -11.22 1.07
CA ALA A 433 -26.20 -12.58 1.23
C ALA A 433 -26.56 -13.22 -0.13
N GLY A 434 -27.19 -12.47 -1.03
CA GLY A 434 -27.50 -12.90 -2.39
C GLY A 434 -26.26 -13.28 -3.20
N ARG A 435 -25.22 -12.43 -3.19
CA ARG A 435 -23.93 -12.71 -3.86
C ARG A 435 -23.21 -13.92 -3.29
N VAL A 436 -23.25 -14.13 -1.97
CA VAL A 436 -22.66 -15.32 -1.36
C VAL A 436 -23.42 -16.59 -1.78
N ILE A 437 -24.76 -16.52 -1.88
CA ILE A 437 -25.57 -17.63 -2.37
C ILE A 437 -25.29 -17.92 -3.85
N GLU A 438 -25.16 -16.90 -4.71
CA GLU A 438 -24.77 -17.06 -6.11
C GLU A 438 -23.49 -17.91 -6.24
N ARG A 439 -22.50 -17.66 -5.38
CA ARG A 439 -21.23 -18.40 -5.35
C ARG A 439 -21.40 -19.85 -4.84
N ILE A 440 -22.27 -20.08 -3.87
CA ILE A 440 -22.34 -21.36 -3.12
C ILE A 440 -23.44 -22.31 -3.63
N ASP A 441 -24.59 -21.76 -4.01
CA ASP A 441 -25.78 -22.49 -4.47
C ASP A 441 -26.58 -21.64 -5.48
N PRO A 442 -26.07 -21.45 -6.71
CA PRO A 442 -26.79 -20.69 -7.74
C PRO A 442 -28.13 -21.35 -8.14
N GLY A 443 -28.39 -22.60 -7.76
CA GLY A 443 -29.66 -23.27 -8.04
C GLY A 443 -30.79 -22.97 -7.04
N ASN A 444 -30.54 -22.15 -6.03
CA ASN A 444 -31.45 -22.02 -4.90
C ASN A 444 -32.78 -21.32 -5.25
N LEU A 445 -33.83 -22.12 -5.46
CA LEU A 445 -35.16 -21.63 -5.84
C LEU A 445 -35.78 -20.65 -4.84
N LYS A 446 -35.54 -20.84 -3.54
CA LYS A 446 -36.12 -20.01 -2.49
C LYS A 446 -35.47 -18.62 -2.44
N VAL A 447 -34.17 -18.56 -2.70
CA VAL A 447 -33.43 -17.30 -2.84
C VAL A 447 -33.83 -16.60 -4.13
N ILE A 448 -33.96 -17.33 -5.23
CA ILE A 448 -34.49 -16.82 -6.50
C ILE A 448 -35.88 -16.19 -6.30
N GLU A 449 -36.76 -16.87 -5.56
CA GLU A 449 -38.10 -16.36 -5.24
C GLU A 449 -38.04 -15.10 -4.35
N THR A 450 -37.20 -15.12 -3.31
CA THR A 450 -37.11 -14.01 -2.35
C THR A 450 -36.47 -12.76 -2.97
N LEU A 451 -35.34 -12.90 -3.67
CA LEU A 451 -34.71 -11.82 -4.43
C LEU A 451 -35.63 -11.32 -5.53
N GLY A 452 -36.34 -12.21 -6.21
CA GLY A 452 -37.33 -11.83 -7.22
C GLY A 452 -38.48 -11.01 -6.63
N SER A 453 -38.97 -11.37 -5.45
CA SER A 453 -40.01 -10.60 -4.74
C SER A 453 -39.50 -9.22 -4.29
N LEU A 454 -38.26 -9.15 -3.81
CA LEU A 454 -37.62 -7.87 -3.43
C LEU A 454 -37.41 -6.96 -4.64
N ALA A 455 -36.92 -7.51 -5.75
CA ALA A 455 -36.71 -6.79 -7.01
C ALA A 455 -38.02 -6.20 -7.57
N GLN A 456 -39.15 -6.89 -7.37
CA GLN A 456 -40.46 -6.50 -7.89
C GLN A 456 -41.29 -5.64 -6.94
N ASN A 457 -40.89 -5.52 -5.67
CA ASN A 457 -41.63 -4.73 -4.69
C ASN A 457 -41.38 -3.23 -4.90
N SER A 458 -42.35 -2.53 -5.51
CA SER A 458 -42.27 -1.09 -5.80
C SER A 458 -42.20 -0.19 -4.56
N HIS A 459 -42.52 -0.70 -3.37
CA HIS A 459 -42.33 0.03 -2.11
C HIS A 459 -40.89 0.01 -1.61
N GLN A 460 -40.03 -0.86 -2.17
CA GLN A 460 -38.61 -0.87 -1.84
C GLN A 460 -37.88 0.26 -2.58
N PRO A 461 -36.86 0.86 -1.94
CA PRO A 461 -35.93 1.77 -2.61
C PRO A 461 -35.38 1.20 -3.93
N GLU A 462 -35.11 2.08 -4.90
CA GLU A 462 -34.66 1.67 -6.24
C GLU A 462 -33.31 0.95 -6.22
N ASP A 463 -32.41 1.34 -5.32
CA ASP A 463 -31.11 0.69 -5.07
C ASP A 463 -31.29 -0.75 -4.55
N VAL A 464 -32.26 -0.99 -3.67
CA VAL A 464 -32.63 -2.33 -3.18
C VAL A 464 -33.11 -3.20 -4.32
N ARG A 465 -34.04 -2.67 -5.12
CA ARG A 465 -34.61 -3.39 -6.25
C ARG A 465 -33.54 -3.73 -7.29
N LEU A 466 -32.64 -2.77 -7.57
CA LEU A 466 -31.50 -2.97 -8.45
C LEU A 466 -30.61 -4.08 -7.91
N GLN A 467 -30.08 -3.98 -6.69
CA GLN A 467 -29.16 -4.97 -6.11
C GLN A 467 -29.76 -6.38 -6.02
N ALA A 468 -31.06 -6.48 -5.73
CA ALA A 468 -31.78 -7.75 -5.77
C ALA A 468 -31.83 -8.33 -7.19
N ALA A 469 -32.09 -7.50 -8.20
CA ALA A 469 -32.03 -7.90 -9.60
C ALA A 469 -30.59 -8.27 -10.04
N GLU A 470 -29.57 -7.55 -9.58
CA GLU A 470 -28.16 -7.86 -9.89
C GLU A 470 -27.73 -9.22 -9.34
N SER A 471 -28.09 -9.50 -8.08
CA SER A 471 -27.79 -10.78 -7.44
C SER A 471 -28.55 -11.92 -8.11
N LEU A 472 -29.78 -11.66 -8.54
CA LEU A 472 -30.60 -12.63 -9.25
C LEU A 472 -30.16 -12.84 -10.70
N GLU A 473 -29.59 -11.83 -11.36
CA GLU A 473 -28.96 -11.94 -12.68
C GLU A 473 -27.77 -12.88 -12.64
N GLY A 474 -26.89 -12.76 -11.65
CA GLY A 474 -25.73 -13.66 -11.50
C GLY A 474 -26.13 -15.13 -11.30
N ILE A 475 -27.25 -15.35 -10.61
CA ILE A 475 -27.84 -16.67 -10.40
C ILE A 475 -28.55 -17.22 -11.66
N ASN A 476 -29.43 -16.41 -12.26
CA ASN A 476 -30.26 -16.78 -13.39
C ASN A 476 -30.48 -15.55 -14.30
N PRO A 477 -29.56 -15.30 -15.25
CA PRO A 477 -29.59 -14.11 -16.11
C PRO A 477 -30.88 -13.99 -16.94
N GLY A 478 -31.52 -15.13 -17.24
CA GLY A 478 -32.78 -15.21 -18.00
C GLY A 478 -34.04 -15.08 -17.15
N ASN A 479 -33.93 -14.75 -15.86
CA ASN A 479 -35.10 -14.66 -14.99
C ASN A 479 -36.01 -13.50 -15.42
N PRO A 480 -37.30 -13.75 -15.75
CA PRO A 480 -38.22 -12.70 -16.17
C PRO A 480 -38.39 -11.58 -15.16
N ARG A 481 -38.28 -11.87 -13.86
CA ARG A 481 -38.37 -10.85 -12.79
C ARG A 481 -37.17 -9.90 -12.81
N VAL A 482 -35.98 -10.37 -13.19
CA VAL A 482 -34.80 -9.51 -13.37
C VAL A 482 -35.04 -8.56 -14.53
N ILE A 483 -35.40 -9.11 -15.69
CA ILE A 483 -35.64 -8.32 -16.91
C ILE A 483 -36.70 -7.25 -16.65
N GLU A 484 -37.81 -7.61 -15.99
CA GLU A 484 -38.89 -6.67 -15.70
C GLU A 484 -38.49 -5.61 -14.67
N THR A 485 -37.75 -5.98 -13.62
CA THR A 485 -37.23 -4.99 -12.65
C THR A 485 -36.25 -4.03 -13.30
N LEU A 486 -35.27 -4.54 -14.04
CA LEU A 486 -34.29 -3.70 -14.72
C LEU A 486 -34.97 -2.79 -15.76
N ARG A 487 -35.98 -3.29 -16.49
CA ARG A 487 -36.78 -2.48 -17.42
C ARG A 487 -37.52 -1.35 -16.69
N SER A 488 -38.20 -1.69 -15.60
CA SER A 488 -38.91 -0.71 -14.76
C SER A 488 -37.96 0.38 -14.23
N LEU A 489 -36.77 0.00 -13.76
CA LEU A 489 -35.76 0.94 -13.27
C LEU A 489 -35.18 1.80 -14.40
N ALA A 490 -34.83 1.20 -15.54
CA ALA A 490 -34.30 1.91 -16.71
C ALA A 490 -35.30 2.90 -17.33
N GLN A 491 -36.60 2.72 -17.10
CA GLN A 491 -37.66 3.60 -17.62
C GLN A 491 -38.09 4.70 -16.65
N ASN A 492 -38.08 4.43 -15.33
CA ASN A 492 -38.77 5.29 -14.36
C ASN A 492 -37.86 5.94 -13.31
N SER A 493 -36.64 5.42 -13.11
CA SER A 493 -35.70 5.94 -12.11
C SER A 493 -35.35 7.40 -12.39
N GLN A 494 -35.23 8.19 -11.32
CA GLN A 494 -34.69 9.55 -11.40
C GLN A 494 -33.19 9.61 -11.11
N ASP A 495 -32.63 8.52 -10.59
CA ASP A 495 -31.20 8.37 -10.35
C ASP A 495 -30.49 7.89 -11.63
N GLU A 496 -29.57 8.71 -12.14
CA GLU A 496 -28.81 8.44 -13.37
C GLU A 496 -27.92 7.19 -13.26
N GLU A 497 -27.37 6.90 -12.07
CA GLU A 497 -26.53 5.72 -11.84
C GLU A 497 -27.37 4.44 -11.90
N ILE A 498 -28.57 4.47 -11.30
CA ILE A 498 -29.54 3.36 -11.36
C ILE A 498 -30.04 3.16 -12.79
N LEU A 499 -30.38 4.24 -13.51
CA LEU A 499 -30.78 4.19 -14.91
C LEU A 499 -29.70 3.52 -15.77
N LEU A 500 -28.45 3.99 -15.63
CA LEU A 500 -27.32 3.47 -16.37
C LEU A 500 -27.06 1.99 -16.05
N SER A 501 -27.04 1.63 -14.77
CA SER A 501 -26.78 0.26 -14.33
C SER A 501 -27.84 -0.70 -14.88
N ALA A 502 -29.11 -0.34 -14.74
CA ALA A 502 -30.22 -1.14 -15.23
C ALA A 502 -30.19 -1.31 -16.75
N ALA A 503 -29.97 -0.23 -17.50
CA ALA A 503 -29.91 -0.27 -18.95
C ALA A 503 -28.69 -1.08 -19.47
N ARG A 504 -27.52 -0.89 -18.86
CA ARG A 504 -26.30 -1.64 -19.21
C ARG A 504 -26.47 -3.14 -18.96
N ARG A 505 -27.13 -3.53 -17.88
CA ARG A 505 -27.41 -4.93 -17.56
C ARG A 505 -28.41 -5.55 -18.53
N LEU A 506 -29.51 -4.85 -18.86
CA LEU A 506 -30.44 -5.27 -19.93
C LEU A 506 -29.71 -5.53 -21.25
N MET A 507 -28.79 -4.64 -21.63
CA MET A 507 -27.94 -4.83 -22.81
C MET A 507 -27.05 -6.07 -22.69
N ALA A 508 -26.41 -6.29 -21.53
CA ALA A 508 -25.50 -7.41 -21.29
C ALA A 508 -26.21 -8.77 -21.35
N ILE A 509 -27.42 -8.89 -20.79
CA ILE A 509 -28.22 -10.13 -20.83
C ILE A 509 -28.92 -10.35 -22.18
N GLY A 510 -28.78 -9.42 -23.13
CA GLY A 510 -29.43 -9.48 -24.44
C GLY A 510 -30.93 -9.24 -24.40
N ALA A 511 -31.45 -8.65 -23.32
CA ALA A 511 -32.85 -8.26 -23.16
C ALA A 511 -33.07 -6.74 -23.38
N GLY A 512 -32.07 -6.04 -23.92
CA GLY A 512 -32.18 -4.64 -24.32
C GLY A 512 -33.25 -4.45 -25.40
N ASP A 513 -34.15 -3.52 -25.15
CA ASP A 513 -35.20 -3.09 -26.07
C ASP A 513 -35.01 -1.63 -26.52
N SER A 514 -35.90 -1.14 -27.39
CA SER A 514 -35.86 0.25 -27.87
C SER A 514 -35.86 1.26 -26.71
N THR A 515 -36.60 0.98 -25.63
CA THR A 515 -36.62 1.86 -24.44
C THR A 515 -35.28 1.90 -23.72
N THR A 516 -34.60 0.76 -23.62
CA THR A 516 -33.25 0.65 -23.03
C THR A 516 -32.25 1.50 -23.82
N ILE A 517 -32.35 1.46 -25.15
CA ILE A 517 -31.50 2.23 -26.05
C ILE A 517 -31.82 3.72 -25.94
N ASP A 518 -33.09 4.10 -25.87
CA ASP A 518 -33.51 5.49 -25.64
C ASP A 518 -32.99 6.04 -24.30
N THR A 519 -33.04 5.26 -23.23
CA THR A 519 -32.46 5.63 -21.93
C THR A 519 -30.95 5.86 -22.05
N LEU A 520 -30.20 4.93 -22.65
CA LEU A 520 -28.74 5.10 -22.85
C LEU A 520 -28.42 6.32 -23.72
N LYS A 521 -29.17 6.56 -24.80
CA LYS A 521 -29.03 7.78 -25.62
C LYS A 521 -29.27 9.03 -24.78
N SER A 522 -30.34 9.07 -24.00
CA SER A 522 -30.65 10.21 -23.13
C SER A 522 -29.51 10.49 -22.14
N LEU A 523 -28.97 9.45 -21.51
CA LEU A 523 -27.83 9.58 -20.59
C LEU A 523 -26.59 10.13 -21.31
N VAL A 524 -26.27 9.66 -22.52
CA VAL A 524 -25.14 10.21 -23.29
C VAL A 524 -25.33 11.71 -23.59
N LEU A 525 -26.55 12.09 -23.95
CA LEU A 525 -26.85 13.43 -24.46
C LEU A 525 -27.08 14.47 -23.36
N ASN A 526 -27.59 14.06 -22.20
CA ASN A 526 -28.13 14.96 -21.19
C ASN A 526 -27.43 14.90 -19.82
N SER A 527 -26.80 13.77 -19.45
CA SER A 527 -26.16 13.60 -18.12
C SER A 527 -25.02 14.60 -17.91
N GLN A 528 -24.99 15.24 -16.74
CA GLN A 528 -23.89 16.14 -16.36
C GLN A 528 -22.66 15.40 -15.82
N ASP A 529 -22.84 14.15 -15.39
CA ASP A 529 -21.75 13.34 -14.89
C ASP A 529 -20.95 12.72 -16.05
N ILE A 530 -19.64 12.96 -16.02
CA ILE A 530 -18.71 12.53 -17.07
C ILE A 530 -18.62 11.02 -17.12
N ALA A 531 -18.57 10.36 -15.96
CA ALA A 531 -18.46 8.92 -15.90
C ALA A 531 -19.72 8.26 -16.47
N THR A 532 -20.90 8.79 -16.13
CA THR A 532 -22.20 8.26 -16.55
C THR A 532 -22.37 8.28 -18.07
N TYR A 533 -22.17 9.43 -18.74
CA TYR A 533 -22.35 9.47 -20.20
C TYR A 533 -21.26 8.68 -20.95
N GLN A 534 -20.04 8.57 -20.42
CA GLN A 534 -18.99 7.75 -21.03
C GLN A 534 -19.30 6.25 -20.94
N GLN A 535 -19.80 5.80 -19.78
CA GLN A 535 -20.24 4.42 -19.61
C GLN A 535 -21.46 4.09 -20.46
N ALA A 536 -22.43 5.00 -20.57
CA ALA A 536 -23.58 4.85 -21.46
C ALA A 536 -23.15 4.73 -22.93
N ALA A 537 -22.19 5.55 -23.36
CA ALA A 537 -21.60 5.47 -24.70
C ALA A 537 -20.86 4.16 -24.93
N GLY A 538 -20.13 3.67 -23.92
CA GLY A 538 -19.48 2.35 -23.95
C GLY A 538 -20.49 1.22 -24.15
N ALA A 539 -21.63 1.26 -23.46
CA ALA A 539 -22.70 0.28 -23.62
C ALA A 539 -23.32 0.33 -25.04
N LEU A 540 -23.52 1.53 -25.60
CA LEU A 540 -24.02 1.68 -26.98
C LEU A 540 -23.05 1.15 -28.03
N LYS A 541 -21.72 1.31 -27.85
CA LYS A 541 -20.72 0.76 -28.79
C LYS A 541 -20.87 -0.76 -29.00
N ILE A 542 -21.38 -1.48 -27.99
CA ILE A 542 -21.53 -2.95 -27.98
C ILE A 542 -22.89 -3.40 -28.59
N LEU A 543 -23.72 -2.49 -29.11
CA LEU A 543 -25.00 -2.81 -29.74
C LEU A 543 -24.86 -3.85 -30.88
N ARG A 544 -25.85 -4.76 -30.96
CA ARG A 544 -26.05 -5.64 -32.13
C ARG A 544 -26.33 -4.82 -33.39
N GLU A 545 -25.98 -5.36 -34.55
CA GLU A 545 -26.04 -4.64 -35.85
C GLU A 545 -27.41 -4.01 -36.12
N ASP A 546 -28.50 -4.71 -35.81
CA ASP A 546 -29.88 -4.29 -36.07
C ASP A 546 -30.28 -2.97 -35.41
N TRP A 547 -29.68 -2.63 -34.26
CA TRP A 547 -30.02 -1.43 -33.50
C TRP A 547 -29.14 -0.23 -33.84
N ARG A 548 -28.00 -0.44 -34.52
CA ARG A 548 -27.06 0.65 -34.85
C ARG A 548 -27.67 1.63 -35.86
N GLU A 549 -28.43 1.11 -36.81
CA GLU A 549 -29.09 1.93 -37.84
C GLU A 549 -30.12 2.90 -37.26
N GLU A 550 -30.74 2.53 -36.12
CA GLU A 550 -31.73 3.35 -35.43
C GLU A 550 -31.10 4.53 -34.65
N VAL A 551 -29.85 4.36 -34.20
CA VAL A 551 -29.21 5.25 -33.24
C VAL A 551 -28.29 6.29 -33.91
N ILE A 552 -27.70 5.96 -35.06
CA ILE A 552 -26.82 6.85 -35.82
C ILE A 552 -27.44 8.24 -36.11
N PRO A 553 -28.72 8.36 -36.53
CA PRO A 553 -29.33 9.67 -36.79
C PRO A 553 -29.33 10.59 -35.57
N ASP A 554 -29.56 10.05 -34.37
CA ASP A 554 -29.73 10.84 -33.15
C ASP A 554 -28.40 11.48 -32.70
N PHE A 555 -27.26 10.81 -32.93
CA PHE A 555 -25.93 11.34 -32.59
C PHE A 555 -25.34 12.27 -33.65
N LYS A 556 -25.83 12.21 -34.89
CA LYS A 556 -25.36 13.06 -36.00
C LYS A 556 -25.50 14.54 -35.70
N ASP A 557 -26.60 14.95 -35.08
CA ASP A 557 -26.88 16.35 -34.76
C ASP A 557 -25.92 16.92 -33.70
N TYR A 558 -25.29 16.04 -32.90
CA TYR A 558 -24.28 16.41 -31.91
C TYR A 558 -22.86 16.53 -32.47
N LEU A 559 -22.63 16.19 -33.74
CA LEU A 559 -21.34 16.39 -34.43
C LEU A 559 -21.19 17.76 -35.09
N SER A 560 -21.93 18.76 -34.61
CA SER A 560 -21.83 20.14 -35.14
C SER A 560 -20.65 20.91 -34.53
N VAL A 561 -20.11 21.89 -35.29
CA VAL A 561 -19.09 22.82 -34.80
C VAL A 561 -19.56 23.58 -33.54
N LYS A 562 -20.87 23.80 -33.40
CA LYS A 562 -21.48 24.44 -32.23
C LYS A 562 -21.42 23.53 -31.00
N ALA A 563 -21.71 22.24 -31.16
CA ALA A 563 -21.60 21.26 -30.07
C ALA A 563 -20.15 21.10 -29.59
N ASN A 564 -19.19 21.03 -30.51
CA ASN A 564 -17.75 20.97 -30.20
C ASN A 564 -17.27 22.16 -29.33
N LYS A 565 -17.77 23.37 -29.60
CA LYS A 565 -17.42 24.58 -28.83
C LYS A 565 -18.12 24.65 -27.46
N ASN A 566 -19.29 24.06 -27.32
CA ASN A 566 -20.10 24.15 -26.10
C ASN A 566 -19.75 23.05 -25.08
N ASP A 567 -19.55 21.81 -25.55
CA ASP A 567 -19.18 20.67 -24.71
C ASP A 567 -18.29 19.70 -25.51
N TYR A 568 -16.99 19.99 -25.51
CA TYR A 568 -15.99 19.21 -26.21
C TYR A 568 -15.99 17.73 -25.79
N LYS A 569 -16.21 17.44 -24.50
CA LYS A 569 -16.15 16.07 -23.99
C LYS A 569 -17.32 15.24 -24.50
N ARG A 570 -18.54 15.79 -24.46
CA ARG A 570 -19.72 15.12 -25.01
C ARG A 570 -19.64 15.00 -26.53
N TYR A 571 -19.16 16.04 -27.22
CA TYR A 571 -18.88 15.99 -28.66
C TYR A 571 -17.94 14.82 -29.00
N TYR A 572 -16.81 14.72 -28.29
CA TYR A 572 -15.83 13.66 -28.50
C TYR A 572 -16.43 12.28 -28.23
N CYS A 573 -17.25 12.14 -27.17
CA CYS A 573 -17.94 10.91 -26.84
C CYS A 573 -18.88 10.44 -27.98
N CYS A 574 -19.71 11.34 -28.50
CA CYS A 574 -20.58 11.04 -29.65
C CYS A 574 -19.78 10.72 -30.91
N TYR A 575 -18.67 11.43 -31.15
CA TYR A 575 -17.76 11.16 -32.26
C TYR A 575 -17.17 9.76 -32.16
N GLU A 576 -16.71 9.33 -30.99
CA GLU A 576 -16.15 7.99 -30.81
C GLU A 576 -17.18 6.87 -31.05
N ILE A 577 -18.45 7.07 -30.64
CA ILE A 577 -19.52 6.10 -30.91
C ILE A 577 -19.71 5.94 -32.42
N ILE A 578 -19.86 7.05 -33.13
CA ILE A 578 -20.06 7.06 -34.59
C ILE A 578 -18.84 6.50 -35.31
N TRP A 579 -17.63 6.89 -34.89
CA TRP A 579 -16.38 6.39 -35.43
C TRP A 579 -16.26 4.87 -35.26
N HIS A 580 -16.58 4.37 -34.06
CA HIS A 580 -16.59 2.93 -33.78
C HIS A 580 -17.54 2.18 -34.72
N TRP A 581 -18.76 2.69 -34.95
CA TRP A 581 -19.69 2.03 -35.88
C TRP A 581 -19.29 2.18 -37.35
N ALA A 582 -18.71 3.30 -37.75
CA ALA A 582 -18.17 3.48 -39.10
C ALA A 582 -17.05 2.46 -39.41
N GLN A 583 -16.28 2.05 -38.41
CA GLN A 583 -15.25 1.01 -38.54
C GLN A 583 -15.82 -0.42 -38.54
N ASN A 584 -16.95 -0.65 -37.88
CA ASN A 584 -17.48 -1.99 -37.59
C ASN A 584 -18.81 -2.32 -38.30
N MET A 585 -19.25 -1.51 -39.26
CA MET A 585 -20.44 -1.75 -40.08
C MET A 585 -20.12 -1.72 -41.57
N PRO A 586 -20.85 -2.48 -42.41
CA PRO A 586 -20.77 -2.32 -43.85
C PRO A 586 -21.06 -0.87 -44.28
N TYR A 587 -20.27 -0.34 -45.20
CA TYR A 587 -20.41 1.04 -45.68
C TYR A 587 -21.83 1.36 -46.16
N ALA A 588 -22.49 0.42 -46.86
CA ALA A 588 -23.86 0.59 -47.34
C ALA A 588 -24.87 0.79 -46.19
N SER A 589 -24.81 -0.04 -45.15
CA SER A 589 -25.65 0.06 -43.95
C SER A 589 -25.41 1.37 -43.19
N PHE A 590 -24.14 1.72 -42.97
CA PHE A 590 -23.80 2.99 -42.31
C PHE A 590 -24.28 4.19 -43.12
N TYR A 591 -24.08 4.19 -44.43
CA TYR A 591 -24.52 5.27 -45.32
C TYR A 591 -26.04 5.43 -45.31
N GLN A 592 -26.78 4.30 -45.35
CA GLN A 592 -28.24 4.32 -45.25
C GLN A 592 -28.70 4.89 -43.92
N ALA A 593 -28.16 4.40 -42.80
CA ALA A 593 -28.47 4.91 -41.46
C ALA A 593 -28.15 6.41 -41.30
N TRP A 594 -27.00 6.85 -41.80
CA TRP A 594 -26.56 8.25 -41.74
C TRP A 594 -27.46 9.22 -42.50
N HIS A 595 -28.05 8.74 -43.60
CA HIS A 595 -28.93 9.53 -44.48
C HIS A 595 -30.42 9.27 -44.21
N HIS A 596 -30.76 8.32 -43.32
CA HIS A 596 -32.12 8.05 -42.91
C HIS A 596 -32.66 9.24 -42.12
N ARG A 597 -33.68 9.93 -42.66
CA ARG A 597 -34.43 10.95 -41.93
C ARG A 597 -35.60 10.29 -41.24
N ARG A 598 -35.64 10.32 -39.90
CA ARG A 598 -36.89 10.07 -39.18
C ARG A 598 -37.88 11.18 -39.55
N ASN A 599 -39.00 10.79 -40.17
CA ASN A 599 -40.17 11.66 -40.19
C ASN A 599 -40.56 11.87 -38.72
N LYS A 600 -40.51 13.14 -38.28
CA LYS A 600 -40.88 13.54 -36.92
C LYS A 600 -42.33 13.19 -36.59
#